data_AF-A0A959W8Q1-F1
#
_entry.id   AF-A0A959W8Q1-F1
#
_cell.length_a   1.000
_cell.length_b   1.000
_cell.length_c   1.000
_cell.angle_alpha   90.00
_cell.angle_beta   90.00
_cell.angle_gamma   90.00
#
_symmetry.space_group_name_H-M   'P 1'
#
loop_
_entity.id
_entity.type
_entity.pdbx_description
1 polymer ?
#
loop_
_entity_poly.entity_id
_entity_poly.type
_entity_poly.pdbx_seq_one_letter_code
_entity_poly.pdbx_strand_id
1 'polypeptide(L)'
;MHEEEQAPPPQEAAPASIGPEGAAAPEISRRVGSILDAVEREAARLREEARVEAGAYLDNARRRADGLVAERQRRIGEISDELIAKSEAVIARLDDAAPVRMGFENLVRALGDAAERLAREAEGTAADFEPPPFGATAAQPYVPAQPVAQPPQHAQAPHPQPLYQPPQPQHPHSAQPLVHHPPQQHQEAQPAQPAQPAQQPAYEPAPHPARSPVAPGWRGGVPAAGGAPAPAGGRVRGGAPHGDEARMAAIQMAASGATRGAVREHLQRTLGLADPVPVLDEVFGPGSGEDAQVPWTAGPR
;
A
#
# COMPACT_ATOMS: atom_id res chain seq x y z
N MET A 1 81.98 -58.50 -0.88
CA MET A 1 80.67 -58.96 -0.38
C MET A 1 79.74 -57.76 -0.55
N HIS A 2 79.17 -57.41 -1.71
CA HIS A 2 78.36 -58.15 -2.68
C HIS A 2 77.14 -58.83 -2.07
N GLU A 3 76.10 -58.04 -1.84
CA GLU A 3 74.71 -58.50 -1.94
C GLU A 3 73.99 -57.57 -2.93
N GLU A 4 73.72 -58.14 -4.10
CA GLU A 4 73.07 -57.55 -5.25
C GLU A 4 71.57 -57.86 -5.09
N GLU A 5 70.77 -56.84 -4.79
CA GLU A 5 69.33 -56.97 -4.55
C GLU A 5 68.60 -57.18 -5.88
N GLN A 6 68.09 -58.39 -6.04
CA GLN A 6 67.53 -58.93 -7.28
C GLN A 6 66.10 -58.43 -7.51
N ALA A 7 65.91 -57.58 -8.53
CA ALA A 7 64.61 -57.08 -8.96
C ALA A 7 63.76 -58.19 -9.63
N PRO A 8 62.44 -58.28 -9.35
CA PRO A 8 61.55 -59.25 -9.97
C PRO A 8 61.24 -58.89 -11.45
N PRO A 9 61.04 -59.88 -12.33
CA PRO A 9 60.80 -59.64 -13.75
C PRO A 9 59.40 -59.07 -14.02
N PRO A 10 59.23 -58.31 -15.13
CA PRO A 10 57.94 -57.82 -15.58
C PRO A 10 57.07 -58.98 -16.04
N GLN A 11 55.91 -59.17 -15.41
CA GLN A 11 54.91 -60.13 -15.85
C GLN A 11 54.30 -59.64 -17.17
N GLU A 12 54.52 -60.39 -18.25
CA GLU A 12 53.84 -60.25 -19.54
C GLU A 12 52.31 -60.27 -19.32
N ALA A 13 51.67 -59.15 -19.64
CA ALA A 13 50.23 -59.01 -19.62
C ALA A 13 49.60 -59.95 -20.65
N ALA A 14 48.93 -60.99 -20.14
CA ALA A 14 48.09 -61.87 -20.95
C ALA A 14 47.01 -61.05 -21.69
N PRO A 15 46.69 -61.39 -22.96
CA PRO A 15 45.61 -60.73 -23.68
C PRO A 15 44.29 -61.03 -22.97
N ALA A 16 43.72 -59.99 -22.36
CA ALA A 16 42.39 -60.03 -21.78
C ALA A 16 41.40 -60.51 -22.85
N SER A 17 40.83 -61.69 -22.63
CA SER A 17 39.70 -62.20 -23.41
C SER A 17 38.61 -61.15 -23.41
N ILE A 18 38.35 -60.57 -24.58
CA ILE A 18 37.17 -59.76 -24.87
C ILE A 18 35.98 -60.71 -24.73
N GLY A 19 35.40 -60.72 -23.53
CA GLY A 19 34.21 -61.47 -23.18
C GLY A 19 32.98 -60.93 -23.92
N PRO A 20 31.78 -61.49 -23.64
CA PRO A 20 30.55 -61.28 -24.42
C PRO A 20 29.91 -59.88 -24.25
N GLU A 21 30.67 -58.80 -24.48
CA GLU A 21 30.17 -57.42 -24.47
C GLU A 21 29.11 -57.15 -25.56
N GLY A 22 29.12 -57.93 -26.65
CA GLY A 22 28.11 -57.83 -27.71
C GLY A 22 26.69 -58.23 -27.28
N ALA A 23 26.54 -59.00 -26.19
CA ALA A 23 25.22 -59.42 -25.69
C ALA A 23 24.57 -58.43 -24.71
N ALA A 24 25.36 -57.53 -24.10
CA ALA A 24 24.85 -56.57 -23.12
C ALA A 24 24.14 -55.36 -23.77
N ALA A 25 24.57 -54.95 -24.97
CA ALA A 25 23.99 -53.83 -25.70
C ALA A 25 22.46 -53.94 -25.91
N PRO A 26 21.89 -55.06 -26.44
CA PRO A 26 20.45 -55.17 -26.63
C PRO A 26 19.65 -55.19 -25.32
N GLU A 27 20.23 -55.67 -24.22
CA GLU A 27 19.57 -55.66 -22.91
C GLU A 27 19.54 -54.25 -22.30
N ILE A 28 20.63 -53.50 -22.43
CA ILE A 28 20.70 -52.09 -22.01
C ILE A 28 19.67 -51.27 -22.79
N SER A 29 19.56 -51.45 -24.11
CA SER A 29 18.54 -50.75 -24.91
C SER A 29 17.10 -51.04 -24.46
N ARG A 30 16.79 -52.29 -24.09
CA ARG A 30 15.47 -52.65 -23.55
C ARG A 30 15.21 -52.01 -22.18
N ARG A 31 16.20 -52.00 -21.30
CA ARG A 31 16.10 -51.37 -19.97
C ARG A 31 15.92 -49.85 -20.10
N VAL A 32 16.71 -49.21 -20.96
CA VAL A 32 16.59 -47.77 -21.24
C VAL A 32 15.21 -47.45 -21.82
N GLY A 33 14.70 -48.24 -22.77
CA GLY A 33 13.34 -48.07 -23.31
C GLY A 33 12.27 -48.15 -22.22
N SER A 34 12.32 -49.16 -21.35
CA SER A 34 11.38 -49.30 -20.24
C SER A 34 11.45 -48.14 -19.24
N ILE A 35 12.63 -47.56 -19.02
CA ILE A 35 12.80 -46.40 -18.13
C ILE A 35 12.20 -45.17 -18.80
N LEU A 36 12.44 -44.94 -20.10
CA LEU A 36 11.85 -43.82 -20.83
C LEU A 36 10.32 -43.88 -20.84
N ASP A 37 9.73 -45.06 -21.07
CA ASP A 37 8.28 -45.25 -21.01
C ASP A 37 7.71 -45.03 -19.60
N ALA A 38 8.47 -45.35 -18.56
CA ALA A 38 8.08 -45.07 -17.18
C ALA A 38 8.15 -43.57 -16.87
N VAL A 39 9.23 -42.90 -17.29
CA VAL A 39 9.42 -41.46 -17.13
C VAL A 39 8.39 -40.67 -17.92
N GLU A 40 8.03 -41.10 -19.14
CA GLU A 40 7.01 -40.43 -19.95
C GLU A 40 5.62 -40.52 -19.29
N ARG A 41 5.26 -41.70 -18.76
CA ARG A 41 4.01 -41.87 -18.00
C ARG A 41 3.99 -41.02 -16.73
N GLU A 42 5.10 -40.94 -16.01
CA GLU A 42 5.19 -40.10 -14.82
C GLU A 42 5.15 -38.60 -15.17
N ALA A 43 5.82 -38.18 -16.24
CA ALA A 43 5.75 -36.81 -16.73
C ALA A 43 4.33 -36.43 -17.18
N ALA A 44 3.60 -37.34 -17.83
CA ALA A 44 2.21 -37.13 -18.20
C ALA A 44 1.32 -36.98 -16.95
N ARG A 45 1.53 -37.81 -15.94
CA ARG A 45 0.82 -37.72 -14.65
C ARG A 45 1.09 -36.40 -13.94
N LEU A 46 2.36 -35.99 -13.84
CA LEU A 46 2.75 -34.74 -13.20
C LEU A 46 2.17 -33.51 -13.91
N ARG A 47 2.12 -33.52 -15.25
CA ARG A 47 1.46 -32.44 -16.01
C ARG A 47 -0.03 -32.34 -15.70
N GLU A 48 -0.70 -33.48 -15.56
CA GLU A 48 -2.13 -33.49 -15.25
C GLU A 48 -2.41 -33.01 -13.82
N GLU A 49 -1.61 -33.46 -12.85
CA GLU A 49 -1.70 -32.97 -11.47
C GLU A 49 -1.47 -31.45 -11.38
N ALA A 50 -0.43 -30.95 -12.05
CA ALA A 50 -0.16 -29.51 -12.10
C ALA A 50 -1.29 -28.70 -12.76
N ARG A 51 -1.96 -29.25 -13.78
CA ARG A 51 -3.14 -28.59 -14.40
C ARG A 51 -4.32 -28.53 -13.44
N VAL A 52 -4.59 -29.61 -12.72
CA VAL A 52 -5.66 -29.66 -11.72
C VAL A 52 -5.40 -28.67 -10.59
N GLU A 53 -4.16 -28.61 -10.09
CA GLU A 53 -3.76 -27.68 -9.03
C GLU A 53 -3.85 -26.22 -9.51
N ALA A 54 -3.36 -25.91 -10.71
CA ALA A 54 -3.48 -24.58 -11.29
C ALA A 54 -4.94 -24.15 -11.47
N GLY A 55 -5.82 -25.08 -11.90
CA GLY A 55 -7.26 -24.83 -11.98
C GLY A 55 -7.86 -24.49 -10.62
N ALA A 56 -7.55 -25.28 -9.58
CA ALA A 56 -8.02 -25.02 -8.22
C ALA A 56 -7.52 -23.67 -7.67
N TYR A 57 -6.29 -23.29 -7.98
CA TYR A 57 -5.73 -21.99 -7.60
C TYR A 57 -6.48 -20.82 -8.27
N LEU A 58 -6.73 -20.91 -9.58
CA LEU A 58 -7.48 -19.89 -10.32
C LEU A 58 -8.92 -19.74 -9.80
N ASP A 59 -9.59 -20.86 -9.49
CA ASP A 59 -10.93 -20.83 -8.91
C ASP A 59 -10.96 -20.19 -7.52
N ASN A 60 -9.95 -20.49 -6.69
CA ASN A 60 -9.82 -19.85 -5.38
C ASN A 60 -9.57 -18.34 -5.51
N ALA A 61 -8.65 -17.95 -6.39
CA ALA A 61 -8.36 -16.54 -6.67
C ALA A 61 -9.60 -15.80 -7.18
N ARG A 62 -10.38 -16.42 -8.07
CA ARG A 62 -11.65 -15.87 -8.57
C ARG A 62 -12.66 -15.67 -7.45
N ARG A 63 -12.90 -16.69 -6.61
CA ARG A 63 -13.81 -16.57 -5.45
C ARG A 63 -13.40 -15.44 -4.51
N ARG A 64 -12.09 -15.27 -4.29
CA ARG A 64 -11.56 -14.18 -3.47
C ARG A 64 -11.80 -12.81 -4.11
N ALA A 65 -11.57 -12.68 -5.42
CA ALA A 65 -11.83 -11.45 -6.15
C ALA A 65 -13.33 -11.08 -6.11
N ASP A 66 -14.21 -12.05 -6.37
CA ASP A 66 -15.66 -11.86 -6.32
C ASP A 66 -16.14 -11.45 -4.91
N GLY A 67 -15.55 -12.04 -3.86
CA GLY A 67 -15.80 -11.67 -2.47
C GLY A 67 -15.45 -10.20 -2.18
N LEU A 68 -14.29 -9.72 -2.65
CA LEU A 68 -13.87 -8.32 -2.48
C LEU A 68 -14.77 -7.35 -3.25
N VAL A 69 -15.23 -7.72 -4.45
CA VAL A 69 -16.18 -6.90 -5.23
C VAL A 69 -17.51 -6.79 -4.49
N ALA A 70 -18.04 -7.91 -3.98
CA ALA A 70 -19.28 -7.91 -3.22
C ALA A 70 -19.18 -7.06 -1.93
N GLU A 71 -18.06 -7.14 -1.21
CA GLU A 71 -17.79 -6.32 -0.03
C GLU A 71 -17.75 -4.82 -0.39
N ARG A 72 -17.03 -4.47 -1.46
CA ARG A 72 -16.95 -3.07 -1.92
C ARG A 72 -18.31 -2.53 -2.34
N GLN A 73 -19.10 -3.32 -3.07
CA GLN A 73 -20.45 -2.93 -3.48
C GLN A 73 -21.35 -2.68 -2.25
N ARG A 74 -21.29 -3.56 -1.25
CA ARG A 74 -22.02 -3.36 0.02
C ARG A 74 -21.61 -2.06 0.71
N ARG A 75 -20.30 -1.83 0.84
CA ARG A 75 -19.78 -0.62 1.49
C ARG A 75 -20.15 0.66 0.74
N ILE A 76 -20.14 0.64 -0.59
CA ILE A 76 -20.60 1.77 -1.40
C ILE A 76 -22.08 2.03 -1.15
N GLY A 77 -22.92 0.98 -1.11
CA GLY A 77 -24.33 1.10 -0.76
C GLY A 77 -24.54 1.76 0.60
N GLU A 78 -23.85 1.27 1.63
CA GLU A 78 -23.91 1.83 3.00
C GLU A 78 -23.52 3.32 3.03
N ILE A 79 -22.44 3.71 2.34
CA ILE A 79 -22.01 5.11 2.25
C ILE A 79 -23.01 5.96 1.46
N SER A 80 -23.56 5.43 0.37
CA SER A 80 -24.57 6.13 -0.44
C SER A 80 -25.84 6.39 0.38
N ASP A 81 -26.32 5.40 1.12
CA ASP A 81 -27.50 5.54 1.99
C ASP A 81 -27.24 6.58 3.11
N GLU A 82 -26.05 6.55 3.73
CA GLU A 82 -25.67 7.53 4.73
C GLU A 82 -25.60 8.96 4.15
N LEU A 83 -25.05 9.12 2.93
CA LEU A 83 -25.00 10.40 2.24
C LEU A 83 -26.38 10.93 1.87
N ILE A 84 -27.29 10.06 1.44
CA ILE A 84 -28.70 10.42 1.17
C ILE A 84 -29.35 10.90 2.47
N ALA A 85 -29.25 10.13 3.56
CA ALA A 85 -29.84 10.50 4.85
C ALA A 85 -29.29 11.84 5.38
N LYS A 86 -27.98 12.08 5.25
CA LYS A 86 -27.37 13.37 5.61
C LYS A 86 -27.87 14.51 4.72
N SER A 87 -28.05 14.27 3.43
CA SER A 87 -28.54 15.28 2.49
C SER A 87 -29.99 15.66 2.79
N GLU A 88 -30.84 14.67 3.09
CA GLU A 88 -32.22 14.89 3.54
C GLU A 88 -32.27 15.69 4.83
N ALA A 89 -31.42 15.38 5.81
CA ALA A 89 -31.33 16.13 7.06
C ALA A 89 -30.88 17.60 6.85
N VAL A 90 -29.97 17.85 5.91
CA VAL A 90 -29.55 19.22 5.54
C VAL A 90 -30.70 19.97 4.87
N ILE A 91 -31.44 19.33 3.95
CA ILE A 91 -32.59 19.94 3.28
C ILE A 91 -33.67 20.28 4.32
N ALA A 92 -34.01 19.35 5.22
CA ALA A 92 -34.96 19.61 6.30
C ALA A 92 -34.54 20.81 7.17
N ARG A 93 -33.25 20.93 7.49
CA ARG A 93 -32.71 22.07 8.24
C ARG A 93 -32.80 23.40 7.47
N LEU A 94 -32.66 23.38 6.14
CA LEU A 94 -32.81 24.57 5.31
C LEU A 94 -34.27 25.00 5.22
N ASP A 95 -35.20 24.05 5.13
CA ASP A 95 -36.63 24.33 5.16
C ASP A 95 -37.07 24.90 6.52
N ASP A 96 -36.51 24.39 7.62
CA ASP A 96 -36.70 24.93 8.97
C ASP A 96 -36.16 26.37 9.14
N ALA A 97 -35.33 26.87 8.23
CA ALA A 97 -34.84 28.24 8.24
C ALA A 97 -35.81 29.25 7.58
N ALA A 98 -36.93 28.79 7.01
CA ALA A 98 -37.96 29.67 6.44
C ALA A 98 -38.47 30.77 7.41
N PRO A 99 -38.67 30.51 8.72
CA PRO A 99 -39.04 31.55 9.68
C PRO A 99 -37.97 32.63 9.85
N VAL A 100 -36.69 32.28 9.72
CA VAL A 100 -35.58 33.25 9.80
C VAL A 100 -35.62 34.18 8.59
N ARG A 101 -35.88 33.64 7.39
CA ARG A 101 -36.08 34.46 6.18
C ARG A 101 -37.28 35.40 6.33
N MET A 102 -38.42 34.88 6.78
CA MET A 102 -39.61 35.72 7.04
C MET A 102 -39.33 36.80 8.09
N GLY A 103 -38.57 36.49 9.14
CA GLY A 103 -38.13 37.46 10.15
C GLY A 103 -37.27 38.58 9.56
N PHE A 104 -36.33 38.23 8.67
CA PHE A 104 -35.48 39.20 7.98
C PHE A 104 -36.29 40.10 7.03
N GLU A 105 -37.21 39.53 6.25
CA GLU A 105 -38.10 40.30 5.36
C GLU A 105 -38.99 41.27 6.16
N ASN A 106 -39.53 40.84 7.29
CA ASN A 106 -40.30 41.70 8.19
C ASN A 106 -39.44 42.83 8.78
N LEU A 107 -38.20 42.54 9.16
CA LEU A 107 -37.26 43.55 9.67
C LEU A 107 -36.96 44.61 8.60
N VAL A 108 -36.65 44.18 7.37
CA VAL A 108 -36.37 45.07 6.24
C VAL A 108 -37.58 45.96 5.95
N ARG A 109 -38.78 45.41 5.99
CA ARG A 109 -40.02 46.17 5.83
C ARG A 109 -40.20 47.22 6.93
N ALA A 110 -40.02 46.83 8.20
CA ALA A 110 -40.10 47.75 9.33
C ALA A 110 -39.05 48.88 9.26
N LEU A 111 -37.84 48.58 8.77
CA LEU A 111 -36.80 49.58 8.55
C LEU A 111 -37.20 50.58 7.46
N GLY A 112 -37.83 50.10 6.38
CA GLY A 112 -38.39 50.94 5.32
C GLY A 112 -39.47 51.88 5.83
N ASP A 113 -40.42 51.36 6.59
CA ASP A 113 -41.49 52.16 7.19
C ASP A 113 -40.93 53.23 8.16
N ALA A 114 -39.91 52.88 8.94
CA ALA A 114 -39.24 53.81 9.85
C ALA A 114 -38.45 54.89 9.11
N ALA A 115 -37.73 54.53 8.04
CA ALA A 115 -37.00 55.47 7.20
C ALA A 115 -37.95 56.45 6.52
N GLU A 116 -39.09 55.98 6.01
CA GLU A 116 -40.08 56.84 5.37
C GLU A 116 -40.79 57.76 6.37
N ARG A 117 -41.06 57.27 7.58
CA ARG A 117 -41.54 58.12 8.67
C ARG A 117 -40.54 59.22 9.02
N LEU A 118 -39.26 58.86 9.16
CA LEU A 118 -38.18 59.81 9.45
C LEU A 118 -38.04 60.85 8.33
N ALA A 119 -38.17 60.44 7.07
CA ALA A 119 -38.15 61.33 5.92
C ALA A 119 -39.29 62.35 5.97
N ARG A 120 -40.53 61.92 6.30
CA ARG A 120 -41.68 62.84 6.46
C ARG A 120 -41.51 63.78 7.66
N GLU A 121 -40.95 63.31 8.77
CA GLU A 121 -40.64 64.15 9.93
C GLU A 121 -39.56 65.20 9.59
N ALA A 122 -38.54 64.81 8.81
CA ALA A 122 -37.50 65.72 8.34
C ALA A 122 -38.04 66.77 7.35
N GLU A 123 -38.89 66.39 6.40
CA GLU A 123 -39.55 67.32 5.47
C GLU A 123 -40.47 68.31 6.20
N GLY A 124 -41.21 67.85 7.21
CA GLY A 124 -42.04 68.71 8.04
C GLY A 124 -41.23 69.70 8.89
N THR A 125 -40.05 69.30 9.37
CA THR A 125 -39.17 70.16 10.17
C THR A 125 -38.35 71.14 9.30
N ALA A 126 -38.03 70.76 8.05
CA ALA A 126 -37.27 71.59 7.12
C ALA A 126 -38.05 72.82 6.62
N ALA A 127 -39.39 72.82 6.69
CA ALA A 127 -40.21 73.97 6.30
C ALA A 127 -40.12 75.15 7.28
N ASP A 128 -39.83 74.91 8.57
CA ASP A 128 -39.62 75.94 9.60
C ASP A 128 -38.13 76.29 9.78
N PHE A 129 -37.23 75.48 9.22
CA PHE A 129 -35.80 75.77 9.22
C PHE A 129 -35.47 76.70 8.05
N GLU A 130 -35.70 78.01 8.22
CA GLU A 130 -35.11 79.03 7.35
C GLU A 130 -33.59 78.89 7.48
N PRO A 131 -32.86 78.38 6.46
CA PRO A 131 -31.43 78.25 6.58
C PRO A 131 -30.88 79.66 6.80
N PRO A 132 -30.09 79.90 7.88
CA PRO A 132 -29.45 81.19 8.04
C PRO A 132 -28.70 81.48 6.74
N PRO A 133 -28.76 82.71 6.21
CA PRO A 133 -28.06 83.05 4.98
C PRO A 133 -26.60 82.70 5.24
N PHE A 134 -26.13 81.64 4.58
CA PHE A 134 -24.73 81.24 4.62
C PHE A 134 -23.97 82.35 3.91
N GLY A 135 -23.62 83.39 4.67
CA GLY A 135 -22.62 84.35 4.30
C GLY A 135 -21.39 83.55 3.92
N ALA A 136 -20.98 83.74 2.67
CA ALA A 136 -19.75 83.32 2.03
C ALA A 136 -18.55 83.42 2.99
N THR A 137 -18.39 82.43 3.87
CA THR A 137 -17.27 82.39 4.79
C THR A 137 -16.21 81.57 4.10
N ALA A 138 -15.15 82.30 3.76
CA ALA A 138 -13.98 81.90 3.01
C ALA A 138 -13.50 80.47 3.27
N ALA A 139 -13.07 79.85 2.16
CA ALA A 139 -12.29 78.63 2.12
C ALA A 139 -11.26 78.59 3.27
N GLN A 140 -11.48 77.68 4.22
CA GLN A 140 -10.44 77.26 5.14
C GLN A 140 -9.33 76.58 4.35
N PRO A 141 -8.06 76.97 4.53
CA PRO A 141 -6.94 76.37 3.83
C PRO A 141 -6.82 74.89 4.21
N TYR A 142 -6.80 74.05 3.17
CA TYR A 142 -6.54 72.63 3.25
C TYR A 142 -5.21 72.38 3.95
N VAL A 143 -5.26 71.82 5.16
CA VAL A 143 -4.07 71.34 5.88
C VAL A 143 -3.77 69.93 5.34
N PRO A 144 -2.61 69.69 4.70
CA PRO A 144 -2.30 68.36 4.18
C PRO A 144 -2.18 67.37 5.35
N ALA A 145 -2.98 66.31 5.29
CA ALA A 145 -2.98 65.21 6.25
C ALA A 145 -1.58 64.60 6.36
N GLN A 146 -1.09 64.48 7.59
CA GLN A 146 0.13 63.73 7.90
C GLN A 146 -0.02 62.27 7.43
N PRO A 147 1.07 61.64 6.91
CA PRO A 147 1.05 60.23 6.55
C PRO A 147 0.84 59.40 7.81
N VAL A 148 -0.35 58.81 7.91
CA VAL A 148 -0.70 57.85 8.96
C VAL A 148 0.27 56.68 8.84
N ALA A 149 0.96 56.39 9.94
CA ALA A 149 1.86 55.27 10.08
C ALA A 149 1.17 53.98 9.59
N GLN A 150 1.91 53.20 8.80
CA GLN A 150 1.48 51.91 8.29
C GLN A 150 0.93 51.06 9.45
N PRO A 151 -0.27 50.46 9.32
CA PRO A 151 -0.76 49.52 10.32
C PRO A 151 0.23 48.35 10.43
N PRO A 152 0.41 47.78 11.63
CA PRO A 152 1.20 46.57 11.80
C PRO A 152 0.66 45.52 10.83
N GLN A 153 1.56 44.89 10.08
CA GLN A 153 1.24 43.78 9.19
C GLN A 153 0.65 42.65 10.05
N HIS A 154 -0.66 42.69 10.23
CA HIS A 154 -1.42 41.59 10.76
C HIS A 154 -1.18 40.41 9.83
N ALA A 155 -0.64 39.34 10.42
CA ALA A 155 -0.81 37.95 10.04
C ALA A 155 -1.12 37.75 8.55
N GLN A 156 -0.08 37.41 7.78
CA GLN A 156 -0.23 36.66 6.54
C GLN A 156 -1.32 35.61 6.75
N ALA A 157 -2.48 35.83 6.13
CA ALA A 157 -3.50 34.82 6.04
C ALA A 157 -2.82 33.57 5.46
N PRO A 158 -3.00 32.38 6.06
CA PRO A 158 -2.42 31.16 5.52
C PRO A 158 -2.83 31.09 4.06
N HIS A 159 -1.82 31.09 3.19
CA HIS A 159 -2.01 30.89 1.76
C HIS A 159 -2.96 29.71 1.59
N PRO A 160 -4.03 29.82 0.78
CA PRO A 160 -4.89 28.69 0.49
C PRO A 160 -3.98 27.57 -0.02
N GLN A 161 -3.87 26.51 0.77
CA GLN A 161 -3.20 25.28 0.37
C GLN A 161 -3.72 24.95 -1.03
N PRO A 162 -2.84 24.69 -2.02
CA PRO A 162 -3.30 24.26 -3.32
C PRO A 162 -4.24 23.08 -3.07
N LEU A 163 -5.51 23.23 -3.47
CA LEU A 163 -6.46 22.14 -3.48
C LEU A 163 -5.74 20.96 -4.12
N TYR A 164 -5.58 19.91 -3.32
CA TYR A 164 -4.93 18.67 -3.71
C TYR A 164 -5.51 18.25 -5.05
N GLN A 165 -4.76 18.50 -6.13
CA GLN A 165 -5.14 18.05 -7.45
C GLN A 165 -4.81 16.56 -7.44
N PRO A 166 -5.80 15.65 -7.42
CA PRO A 166 -5.53 14.23 -7.48
C PRO A 166 -4.64 13.99 -8.71
N PRO A 167 -3.59 13.16 -8.60
CA PRO A 167 -2.74 12.85 -9.73
C PRO A 167 -3.64 12.40 -10.87
N GLN A 168 -3.69 13.20 -11.94
CA GLN A 168 -4.48 12.82 -13.10
C GLN A 168 -3.96 11.46 -13.55
N PRO A 169 -4.85 10.47 -13.76
CA PRO A 169 -4.44 9.19 -14.29
C PRO A 169 -3.71 9.48 -15.59
N GLN A 170 -2.39 9.24 -15.60
CA GLN A 170 -1.61 9.37 -16.81
C GLN A 170 -2.23 8.39 -17.79
N HIS A 171 -2.98 8.92 -18.76
CA HIS A 171 -3.46 8.12 -19.86
C HIS A 171 -2.21 7.45 -20.44
N PRO A 172 -2.17 6.11 -20.51
CA PRO A 172 -1.05 5.43 -21.14
C PRO A 172 -0.92 6.02 -22.53
N HIS A 173 0.24 6.62 -22.80
CA HIS A 173 0.56 7.10 -24.14
C HIS A 173 0.27 5.94 -25.08
N SER A 174 -0.69 6.14 -25.97
CA SER A 174 -1.05 5.20 -27.02
C SER A 174 0.25 4.75 -27.67
N ALA A 175 0.62 3.48 -27.43
CA ALA A 175 1.75 2.85 -28.07
C ALA A 175 1.55 3.04 -29.58
N GLN A 176 2.43 3.83 -30.19
CA GLN A 176 2.47 3.91 -31.64
C GLN A 176 2.74 2.48 -32.15
N PRO A 177 2.03 2.02 -33.19
CA PRO A 177 2.27 0.72 -33.77
C PRO A 177 3.69 0.70 -34.34
N LEU A 178 4.58 0.01 -33.64
CA LEU A 178 5.93 -0.29 -34.11
C LEU A 178 5.79 -1.13 -35.38
N VAL A 179 6.00 -0.47 -36.52
CA VAL A 179 5.97 -1.09 -37.85
C VAL A 179 7.03 -2.20 -37.87
N HIS A 180 6.56 -3.44 -37.98
CA HIS A 180 7.38 -4.64 -38.11
C HIS A 180 8.35 -4.49 -39.28
N HIS A 181 9.64 -4.40 -39.01
CA HIS A 181 10.69 -4.68 -39.97
C HIS A 181 10.87 -6.21 -40.07
N PRO A 182 10.80 -6.83 -41.27
CA PRO A 182 11.10 -8.24 -41.42
C PRO A 182 12.60 -8.50 -41.17
N PRO A 183 12.98 -9.53 -40.38
CA PRO A 183 14.38 -9.87 -40.20
C PRO A 183 14.93 -10.49 -41.50
N GLN A 184 15.99 -9.86 -42.02
CA GLN A 184 16.82 -10.44 -43.07
C GLN A 184 17.49 -11.72 -42.57
N GLN A 185 17.26 -12.79 -43.32
CA GLN A 185 17.95 -14.07 -43.22
C GLN A 185 19.42 -13.90 -43.60
N HIS A 186 20.34 -13.80 -42.66
CA HIS A 186 21.75 -14.21 -42.81
C HIS A 186 22.35 -14.36 -41.41
N GLN A 187 22.25 -15.56 -40.84
CA GLN A 187 23.18 -15.94 -39.77
C GLN A 187 23.57 -17.40 -39.99
N GLU A 188 24.77 -17.54 -40.55
CA GLU A 188 25.51 -18.79 -40.68
C GLU A 188 25.48 -19.58 -39.38
N ALA A 189 25.24 -20.89 -39.53
CA ALA A 189 25.23 -21.88 -38.49
C ALA A 189 26.55 -21.86 -37.70
N GLN A 190 26.52 -21.33 -36.48
CA GLN A 190 27.53 -21.65 -35.48
C GLN A 190 27.30 -23.08 -34.98
N PRO A 191 28.33 -23.96 -35.00
CA PRO A 191 28.21 -25.28 -34.41
C PRO A 191 27.98 -25.15 -32.90
N ALA A 192 26.96 -25.86 -32.44
CA ALA A 192 26.51 -25.90 -31.05
C ALA A 192 27.66 -26.15 -30.09
N GLN A 193 27.92 -25.19 -29.21
CA GLN A 193 28.68 -25.44 -27.99
C GLN A 193 27.85 -26.38 -27.10
N PRO A 194 28.42 -27.45 -26.55
CA PRO A 194 27.74 -28.28 -25.56
C PRO A 194 27.36 -27.40 -24.37
N ALA A 195 26.07 -27.38 -24.05
CA ALA A 195 25.52 -26.67 -22.91
C ALA A 195 26.28 -27.04 -21.64
N GLN A 196 26.99 -26.07 -21.07
CA GLN A 196 27.46 -26.19 -19.70
C GLN A 196 26.22 -26.33 -18.79
N PRO A 197 26.18 -27.33 -17.89
CA PRO A 197 25.09 -27.45 -16.93
C PRO A 197 25.05 -26.16 -16.10
N ALA A 198 23.92 -25.47 -16.17
CA ALA A 198 23.62 -24.33 -15.31
C ALA A 198 23.87 -24.76 -13.87
N GLN A 199 24.82 -24.10 -13.21
CA GLN A 199 25.00 -24.22 -11.77
C GLN A 199 23.69 -23.76 -11.13
N GLN A 200 22.91 -24.72 -10.66
CA GLN A 200 21.77 -24.47 -9.80
C GLN A 200 22.30 -23.67 -8.60
N PRO A 201 21.74 -22.49 -8.30
CA PRO A 201 22.06 -21.84 -7.04
C PRO A 201 21.70 -22.82 -5.94
N ALA A 202 22.68 -23.12 -5.08
CA ALA A 202 22.47 -23.93 -3.89
C ALA A 202 21.32 -23.30 -3.10
N TYR A 203 20.16 -23.94 -3.14
CA TYR A 203 19.05 -23.64 -2.25
C TYR A 203 19.54 -24.00 -0.85
N GLU A 204 19.93 -22.99 -0.08
CA GLU A 204 20.14 -23.13 1.35
C GLU A 204 18.77 -23.51 1.95
N PRO A 205 18.62 -24.73 2.50
CA PRO A 205 17.36 -25.17 3.03
C PRO A 205 17.02 -24.33 4.25
N ALA A 206 15.88 -23.65 4.19
CA ALA A 206 15.32 -22.94 5.34
C ALA A 206 15.29 -23.86 6.57
N PRO A 207 15.64 -23.37 7.78
CA PRO A 207 15.59 -24.18 8.99
C PRO A 207 14.14 -24.62 9.24
N HIS A 208 13.95 -25.95 9.23
CA HIS A 208 12.70 -26.58 9.61
C HIS A 208 12.29 -26.14 11.03
N PRO A 209 11.03 -25.73 11.26
CA PRO A 209 10.55 -25.61 12.63
C PRO A 209 10.54 -27.00 13.26
N ALA A 210 11.22 -27.11 14.41
CA ALA A 210 11.27 -28.33 15.21
C ALA A 210 9.86 -28.88 15.43
N ARG A 211 9.59 -30.05 14.86
CA ARG A 211 8.41 -30.86 15.16
C ARG A 211 8.48 -31.23 16.65
N SER A 212 7.53 -30.70 17.42
CA SER A 212 7.29 -31.15 18.79
C SER A 212 6.92 -32.65 18.77
N PRO A 213 7.50 -33.47 19.66
CA PRO A 213 7.15 -34.88 19.75
C PRO A 213 5.73 -35.03 20.30
N VAL A 214 4.88 -35.72 19.53
CA VAL A 214 3.60 -36.26 19.97
C VAL A 214 3.90 -37.37 20.98
N ALA A 215 3.59 -37.15 22.25
CA ALA A 215 3.59 -38.19 23.27
C ALA A 215 2.29 -39.02 23.18
N PRO A 216 2.36 -40.36 23.27
CA PRO A 216 1.17 -41.21 23.31
C PRO A 216 0.65 -41.40 24.73
N GLY A 217 -0.65 -41.13 24.88
CA GLY A 217 -1.58 -41.90 25.72
C GLY A 217 -1.44 -41.84 27.24
N TRP A 218 -2.39 -41.14 27.91
CA TRP A 218 -2.87 -41.54 29.23
C TRP A 218 -4.39 -41.30 29.34
N ARG A 219 -5.15 -42.40 29.42
CA ARG A 219 -6.53 -42.44 29.93
C ARG A 219 -6.50 -42.40 31.45
N GLY A 220 -7.45 -41.67 32.03
CA GLY A 220 -8.10 -42.02 33.31
C GLY A 220 -7.59 -41.32 34.57
N GLY A 221 -8.41 -40.44 35.14
CA GLY A 221 -8.23 -39.91 36.49
C GLY A 221 -9.00 -38.61 36.76
N VAL A 222 -10.15 -38.74 37.43
CA VAL A 222 -10.99 -37.65 37.99
C VAL A 222 -10.45 -37.24 39.40
N PRO A 223 -10.91 -36.13 40.01
CA PRO A 223 -10.07 -35.00 40.41
C PRO A 223 -9.67 -34.99 41.89
N ALA A 224 -8.57 -34.32 42.22
CA ALA A 224 -8.24 -33.93 43.58
C ALA A 224 -7.71 -32.49 43.61
N ALA A 225 -8.29 -31.71 44.53
CA ALA A 225 -8.01 -30.32 44.82
C ALA A 225 -6.51 -30.05 45.07
N GLY A 226 -6.00 -28.98 44.47
CA GLY A 226 -4.66 -28.47 44.71
C GLY A 226 -4.37 -27.31 43.78
N GLY A 227 -4.21 -26.11 44.35
CA GLY A 227 -4.21 -24.84 43.63
C GLY A 227 -3.23 -24.75 42.46
N ALA A 228 -3.75 -24.33 41.32
CA ALA A 228 -2.96 -23.84 40.19
C ALA A 228 -3.02 -22.30 40.18
N PRO A 229 -1.89 -21.60 39.96
CA PRO A 229 -1.87 -20.16 39.79
C PRO A 229 -2.65 -19.75 38.53
N ALA A 230 -3.33 -18.61 38.63
CA ALA A 230 -4.20 -18.06 37.60
C ALA A 230 -3.53 -18.03 36.22
N PRO A 231 -4.29 -18.29 35.13
CA PRO A 231 -3.78 -18.09 33.77
C PRO A 231 -3.46 -16.61 33.59
N ALA A 232 -2.16 -16.32 33.39
CA ALA A 232 -1.68 -15.02 32.99
C ALA A 232 -2.49 -14.55 31.78
N GLY A 233 -3.10 -13.38 31.93
CA GLY A 233 -4.17 -12.89 31.08
C GLY A 233 -3.78 -12.91 29.61
N GLY A 234 -4.72 -13.37 28.79
CA GLY A 234 -4.84 -12.88 27.44
C GLY A 234 -4.80 -11.35 27.51
N ARG A 235 -3.70 -10.77 27.03
CA ARG A 235 -3.59 -9.33 26.83
C ARG A 235 -4.66 -8.98 25.81
N VAL A 236 -5.82 -8.63 26.33
CA VAL A 236 -6.83 -7.87 25.61
C VAL A 236 -6.06 -6.73 24.95
N ARG A 237 -6.16 -6.68 23.64
CA ARG A 237 -5.59 -5.71 22.71
C ARG A 237 -6.16 -4.33 23.02
N GLY A 238 -5.90 -3.81 24.21
CA GLY A 238 -6.02 -2.40 24.55
C GLY A 238 -4.83 -1.69 23.94
N GLY A 239 -4.82 -1.63 22.61
CA GLY A 239 -3.90 -0.75 21.90
C GLY A 239 -4.13 0.65 22.46
N ALA A 240 -3.09 1.24 23.07
CA ALA A 240 -3.15 2.64 23.40
C ALA A 240 -3.58 3.39 22.12
N PRO A 241 -4.53 4.33 22.19
CA PRO A 241 -5.11 4.99 20.99
C PRO A 241 -4.06 5.62 20.07
N HIS A 242 -2.85 5.84 20.57
CA HIS A 242 -1.71 6.41 19.85
C HIS A 242 -1.04 5.39 18.90
N GLY A 243 -1.23 4.08 19.12
CA GLY A 243 -0.64 3.03 18.29
C GLY A 243 -1.26 2.95 16.89
N ASP A 244 -2.59 3.11 16.80
CA ASP A 244 -3.29 3.07 15.50
C ASP A 244 -2.97 4.32 14.65
N GLU A 245 -2.84 5.49 15.29
CA GLU A 245 -2.43 6.72 14.61
C GLU A 245 -0.98 6.65 14.11
N ALA A 246 -0.06 6.17 14.96
CA ALA A 246 1.33 5.95 14.57
C ALA A 246 1.47 4.97 13.40
N ARG A 247 0.68 3.90 13.42
CA ARG A 247 0.64 2.91 12.33
C ARG A 247 0.13 3.51 11.02
N MET A 248 -0.95 4.30 11.06
CA MET A 248 -1.48 4.96 9.87
C MET A 248 -0.49 5.98 9.29
N ALA A 249 0.13 6.81 10.14
CA ALA A 249 1.15 7.76 9.73
C ALA A 249 2.36 7.05 9.09
N ALA A 250 2.83 5.94 9.70
CA ALA A 250 3.92 5.14 9.17
C ALA A 250 3.62 4.56 7.77
N ILE A 251 2.42 3.99 7.58
CA ILE A 251 1.98 3.45 6.29
C ILE A 251 1.90 4.55 5.23
N GLN A 252 1.34 5.72 5.56
CA GLN A 252 1.23 6.84 4.63
C GLN A 252 2.61 7.36 4.19
N MET A 253 3.53 7.56 5.15
CA MET A 253 4.88 7.99 4.84
C MET A 253 5.64 6.95 4.00
N ALA A 254 5.52 5.66 4.35
CA ALA A 254 6.14 4.58 3.60
C ALA A 254 5.59 4.50 2.16
N ALA A 255 4.27 4.69 1.97
CA ALA A 255 3.64 4.74 0.65
C ALA A 255 4.09 5.96 -0.19
N SER A 256 4.49 7.07 0.46
CA SER A 256 5.13 8.21 -0.21
C SER A 256 6.62 8.01 -0.53
N GLY A 257 7.19 6.84 -0.22
CA GLY A 257 8.60 6.52 -0.48
C GLY A 257 9.57 6.96 0.63
N ALA A 258 9.08 7.32 1.82
CA ALA A 258 9.96 7.61 2.95
C ALA A 258 10.71 6.35 3.41
N THR A 259 11.96 6.53 3.85
CA THR A 259 12.77 5.44 4.42
C THR A 259 12.32 5.11 5.85
N ARG A 260 12.62 3.90 6.32
CA ARG A 260 12.35 3.47 7.71
C ARG A 260 12.87 4.46 8.76
N GLY A 261 14.07 5.02 8.55
CA GLY A 261 14.66 6.01 9.44
C GLY A 261 13.88 7.33 9.48
N ALA A 262 13.44 7.82 8.32
CA ALA A 262 12.62 9.04 8.26
C ALA A 262 11.26 8.86 8.95
N VAL A 263 10.64 7.68 8.79
CA VAL A 263 9.38 7.35 9.49
C VAL A 263 9.62 7.29 10.99
N ARG A 264 10.71 6.67 11.46
CA ARG A 264 11.04 6.62 12.89
C ARG A 264 11.13 8.02 13.51
N GLU A 265 11.90 8.88 12.87
CA GLU A 265 12.14 10.24 13.33
C GLU A 265 10.83 11.03 13.41
N HIS A 266 9.94 10.86 12.43
CA HIS A 266 8.61 11.47 12.43
C HIS A 266 7.74 10.97 13.59
N LEU A 267 7.66 9.65 13.82
CA LEU A 267 6.87 9.08 14.92
C LEU A 267 7.38 9.56 16.30
N GLN A 268 8.70 9.67 16.47
CA GLN A 268 9.28 10.18 17.70
C GLN A 268 9.03 11.68 17.89
N ARG A 269 9.24 12.49 16.84
CA ARG A 269 9.12 13.95 16.91
C ARG A 269 7.67 14.41 17.01
N THR A 270 6.78 13.83 16.22
CA THR A 270 5.40 14.33 16.05
C THR A 270 4.43 13.63 17.00
N LEU A 271 4.57 12.32 17.19
CA LEU A 271 3.64 11.53 18.03
C LEU A 271 4.22 11.22 19.42
N GLY A 272 5.46 11.63 19.70
CA GLY A 272 6.10 11.40 21.01
C GLY A 272 6.31 9.91 21.32
N LEU A 273 6.37 9.06 20.30
CA LEU A 273 6.39 7.61 20.48
C LEU A 273 7.78 7.17 20.96
N ALA A 274 7.86 6.74 22.22
CA ALA A 274 9.13 6.34 22.84
C ALA A 274 9.76 5.11 22.17
N ASP A 275 8.93 4.15 21.73
CA ASP A 275 9.38 2.96 21.02
C ASP A 275 8.60 2.75 19.71
N PRO A 276 9.14 3.26 18.58
CA PRO A 276 8.54 3.08 17.26
C PRO A 276 8.91 1.73 16.60
N VAL A 277 9.81 0.93 17.17
CA VAL A 277 10.33 -0.29 16.53
C VAL A 277 9.21 -1.28 16.16
N PRO A 278 8.20 -1.56 17.02
CA PRO A 278 7.13 -2.48 16.68
C PRO A 278 6.30 -2.05 15.47
N VAL A 279 6.04 -0.74 15.35
CA VAL A 279 5.28 -0.16 14.22
C VAL A 279 6.11 -0.22 12.93
N LEU A 280 7.40 0.08 13.03
CA LEU A 280 8.30 0.04 11.88
C LEU A 280 8.53 -1.38 11.37
N ASP A 281 8.62 -2.37 12.26
CA ASP A 281 8.80 -3.77 11.88
C ASP A 281 7.53 -4.34 11.23
N GLU A 282 6.35 -3.82 11.57
CA GLU A 282 5.10 -4.18 10.89
C GLU A 282 5.03 -3.61 9.46
N VAL A 283 5.51 -2.38 9.24
CA VAL A 283 5.41 -1.70 7.93
C VAL A 283 6.56 -2.07 6.99
N PHE A 284 7.79 -2.17 7.51
CA PHE A 284 9.00 -2.42 6.72
C PHE A 284 9.52 -3.85 6.83
N GLY A 285 8.97 -4.66 7.74
CA GLY A 285 9.49 -5.99 8.08
C GLY A 285 10.52 -5.95 9.21
N PRO A 286 10.62 -7.01 10.02
CA PRO A 286 11.54 -7.09 11.14
C PRO A 286 13.00 -7.08 10.67
N GLY A 287 13.84 -6.29 11.34
CA GLY A 287 15.27 -6.19 11.04
C GLY A 287 15.62 -5.33 9.82
N SER A 288 14.64 -4.66 9.21
CA SER A 288 14.89 -3.73 8.10
C SER A 288 15.80 -2.57 8.52
N GLY A 289 16.80 -2.27 7.68
CA GLY A 289 17.75 -1.18 7.90
C GLY A 289 17.11 0.21 7.85
N GLU A 290 17.86 1.23 8.26
CA GLU A 290 17.38 2.62 8.28
C GLU A 290 16.98 3.16 6.91
N ASP A 291 17.72 2.75 5.88
CA ASP A 291 17.50 3.17 4.50
C ASP A 291 16.49 2.29 3.76
N ALA A 292 15.87 1.32 4.46
CA ALA A 292 14.88 0.44 3.85
C ALA A 292 13.67 1.24 3.37
N GLN A 293 13.27 0.98 2.12
CA GLN A 293 12.04 1.46 1.51
C GLN A 293 11.15 0.28 1.21
N VAL A 294 9.84 0.49 1.21
CA VAL A 294 8.91 -0.60 0.91
C VAL A 294 8.99 -0.88 -0.60
N PRO A 295 9.15 -2.14 -1.04
CA PRO A 295 9.52 -2.48 -2.41
C PRO A 295 8.56 -1.97 -3.50
N TRP A 296 7.29 -1.77 -3.17
CA TRP A 296 6.28 -1.21 -4.08
C TRP A 296 6.46 0.27 -4.45
N THR A 297 7.23 1.06 -3.68
CA THR A 297 7.49 2.49 -4.01
C THR A 297 8.72 2.66 -4.89
N ALA A 298 9.60 1.66 -4.92
CA ALA A 298 10.69 1.60 -5.87
C ALA A 298 10.11 1.16 -7.23
N GLY A 299 9.58 2.11 -8.00
CA GLY A 299 9.19 1.85 -9.38
C GLY A 299 10.36 1.25 -10.19
N PRO A 300 10.07 0.53 -11.29
CA PRO A 300 11.12 -0.01 -12.15
C PRO A 300 12.03 1.13 -12.60
N ARG A 301 13.31 1.05 -12.24
CA ARG A 301 14.36 1.95 -12.72
C ARG A 301 14.72 1.62 -14.16
#